data_AF-A0A952EWD8-F1
#
_entry.id   AF-A0A952EWD8-F1
#
_cell.length_a   1.000
_cell.length_b   1.000
_cell.length_c   1.000
_cell.angle_alpha   90.00
_cell.angle_beta   90.00
_cell.angle_gamma   90.00
#
_symmetry.space_group_name_H-M   'P 1'
#
loop_
_entity.id
_entity.type
_entity.pdbx_description
1 polymer ?
#
loop_
_entity_poly.entity_id
_entity_poly.type
_entity_poly.pdbx_seq_one_letter_code
_entity_poly.pdbx_strand_id
1 'polypeptide(L)'
;HRRLDAKTAPELDPLYSDLYDHVLRVSEWTESLRDMVTTVFETNLSLQDAHLNTVMKKLTGWAAIIAVPTAVTGYYGQNVLYPGINTLWGFVASAAIIVLCVAGLYWMFRRRDWL
;
A
#
# COMPACT_ATOMS: atom_id res chain seq x y z
N HIS A 1 1.98 -48.36 60.93
CA HIS A 1 2.52 -47.03 61.25
C HIS A 1 2.30 -46.09 60.07
N ARG A 2 1.53 -45.02 60.30
CA ARG A 2 1.53 -43.73 59.59
C ARG A 2 1.19 -43.74 58.08
N ARG A 3 -0.10 -43.83 57.77
CA ARG A 3 -0.64 -43.15 56.58
C ARG A 3 -0.55 -41.66 56.87
N LEU A 4 0.21 -40.93 56.05
CA LEU A 4 0.26 -39.48 56.09
C LEU A 4 -1.04 -38.99 55.48
N ASP A 5 -2.06 -38.81 56.33
CA ASP A 5 -3.24 -38.04 56.01
C ASP A 5 -2.81 -36.59 55.82
N ALA A 6 -2.39 -36.26 54.60
CA ALA A 6 -2.29 -34.89 54.13
C ALA A 6 -3.71 -34.34 53.94
N LYS A 7 -4.39 -34.09 55.06
CA LYS A 7 -5.59 -33.24 55.08
C LYS A 7 -5.10 -31.81 54.83
N THR A 8 -5.00 -31.41 53.57
CA THR A 8 -5.18 -30.00 53.22
C THR A 8 -6.51 -29.56 53.86
N ALA A 9 -6.46 -28.51 54.67
CA ALA A 9 -7.64 -28.05 55.39
C ALA A 9 -8.74 -27.71 54.35
N PRO A 10 -9.99 -28.18 54.53
CA PRO A 10 -11.09 -27.95 53.57
C PRO A 10 -11.40 -26.46 53.31
N GLU A 11 -10.81 -25.55 54.11
CA GLU A 11 -10.89 -24.10 53.93
C GLU A 11 -9.94 -23.54 52.86
N LEU A 12 -8.93 -24.30 52.42
CA LEU A 12 -7.93 -23.85 51.43
C LEU A 12 -8.31 -24.18 49.98
N ASP A 13 -9.08 -25.25 49.74
CA ASP A 13 -9.57 -25.63 48.40
C ASP A 13 -10.34 -24.49 47.69
N PRO A 14 -11.25 -23.74 48.36
CA PRO A 14 -11.94 -22.61 47.74
C PRO A 14 -10.98 -21.49 47.29
N LEU A 15 -9.93 -21.23 48.07
CA LEU A 15 -8.93 -20.19 47.75
C LEU A 15 -8.08 -20.58 46.53
N TYR A 16 -7.70 -21.85 46.43
CA TYR A 16 -6.99 -22.37 45.26
C TYR A 16 -7.86 -22.35 44.00
N SER A 17 -9.15 -22.68 44.12
CA SER A 17 -10.11 -22.58 43.01
C SER A 17 -10.28 -21.14 42.54
N ASP A 18 -10.42 -20.18 43.45
CA ASP A 18 -10.57 -18.76 43.11
C ASP A 18 -9.31 -18.20 42.42
N LEU A 19 -8.12 -18.55 42.92
CA LEU A 19 -6.86 -18.20 42.25
C LEU A 19 -6.76 -18.81 40.84
N TYR A 20 -7.17 -20.07 40.68
CA TYR A 20 -7.18 -20.75 39.38
C TYR A 20 -8.10 -20.04 38.39
N ASP A 21 -9.33 -19.72 38.81
CA ASP A 21 -10.31 -19.00 37.98
C ASP A 21 -9.82 -17.59 37.62
N HIS A 22 -9.16 -16.91 38.57
CA HIS A 22 -8.59 -15.58 38.32
C HIS A 22 -7.46 -15.63 37.28
N VAL A 23 -6.55 -16.61 37.40
CA VAL A 23 -5.45 -16.82 36.45
C VAL A 23 -6.01 -17.18 35.07
N LEU A 24 -7.03 -18.04 35.01
CA LEU A 24 -7.68 -18.42 33.77
C LEU A 24 -8.30 -17.20 33.07
N ARG A 25 -9.05 -16.37 33.82
CA ARG A 25 -9.67 -15.15 33.30
C ARG A 25 -8.64 -14.14 32.80
N VAL A 26 -7.57 -13.92 33.55
CA VAL A 26 -6.47 -13.03 33.11
C VAL A 26 -5.79 -13.58 31.85
N SER A 27 -5.64 -14.91 31.74
CA SER A 27 -5.10 -15.55 30.54
C SER A 27 -6.01 -15.32 29.33
N GLU A 28 -7.32 -15.48 29.48
CA GLU A 28 -8.30 -15.23 28.41
C GLU A 28 -8.27 -13.76 27.94
N TRP A 29 -8.20 -12.81 28.87
CA TRP A 29 -8.07 -11.40 28.55
C TRP A 29 -6.74 -11.08 27.86
N THR A 30 -5.66 -11.71 28.31
CA THR A 30 -4.34 -11.56 27.68
C THR A 30 -4.35 -12.08 26.25
N GLU A 31 -5.02 -13.21 26.01
CA GLU A 31 -5.17 -13.77 24.66
C GLU A 31 -6.02 -12.85 23.76
N SER A 32 -7.16 -12.39 24.27
CA SER A 32 -7.99 -11.43 23.54
C SER A 32 -7.24 -10.13 23.22
N LEU A 33 -6.43 -9.63 24.14
CA LEU A 33 -5.60 -8.46 23.91
C LEU A 33 -4.53 -8.72 22.84
N ARG A 34 -3.90 -9.91 22.86
CA ARG A 34 -2.92 -10.34 21.85
C ARG A 34 -3.55 -10.38 20.46
N ASP A 35 -4.75 -10.94 20.33
CA ASP A 35 -5.49 -11.03 19.08
C ASP A 35 -5.87 -9.63 18.55
N MET A 36 -6.35 -8.75 19.43
CA MET A 36 -6.67 -7.36 19.05
C MET A 36 -5.42 -6.60 18.59
N VAL A 37 -4.32 -6.70 19.33
CA VAL A 37 -3.05 -6.07 18.97
C VAL A 37 -2.56 -6.59 17.61
N THR A 38 -2.62 -7.90 17.38
CA THR A 38 -2.26 -8.52 16.11
C THR A 38 -3.12 -7.97 14.97
N THR A 39 -4.44 -7.95 15.17
CA THR A 39 -5.40 -7.40 14.18
C THR A 39 -5.11 -5.93 13.86
N VAL A 40 -4.78 -5.12 14.87
CA VAL A 40 -4.44 -3.70 14.69
C VAL A 40 -3.13 -3.55 13.92
N PHE A 41 -2.11 -4.34 14.25
CA PHE A 41 -0.85 -4.35 13.50
C PHE A 41 -1.07 -4.74 12.03
N GLU A 42 -1.79 -5.82 11.77
CA GLU A 42 -2.14 -6.26 10.41
C GLU A 42 -2.92 -5.19 9.64
N THR A 43 -3.90 -4.56 10.30
CA THR A 43 -4.66 -3.45 9.70
C THR A 43 -3.76 -2.26 9.40
N ASN A 44 -2.83 -1.91 10.31
CA ASN A 44 -1.90 -0.81 10.10
C ASN A 44 -0.99 -1.08 8.90
N LEU A 45 -0.44 -2.29 8.78
CA LEU A 45 0.35 -2.71 7.62
C LEU A 45 -0.49 -2.62 6.33
N SER A 46 -1.73 -3.12 6.35
CA SER A 46 -2.64 -3.05 5.20
C SER A 46 -2.92 -1.60 4.76
N LEU A 47 -3.12 -0.69 5.73
CA LEU A 47 -3.31 0.73 5.45
C LEU A 47 -2.04 1.39 4.88
N GLN A 48 -0.86 1.01 5.39
CA GLN A 48 0.42 1.47 4.84
C GLN A 48 0.61 1.02 3.39
N ASP A 49 0.32 -0.25 3.08
CA ASP A 49 0.39 -0.80 1.72
C ASP A 49 -0.60 -0.10 0.78
N ALA A 50 -1.83 0.14 1.23
CA ALA A 50 -2.84 0.88 0.47
C ALA A 50 -2.38 2.33 0.18
N HIS A 51 -1.75 2.98 1.16
CA HIS A 51 -1.18 4.31 0.99
C HIS A 51 -0.03 4.29 -0.02
N LEU A 52 0.91 3.35 0.11
CA LEU A 52 2.04 3.18 -0.81
C LEU A 52 1.56 2.92 -2.23
N ASN A 53 0.57 2.05 -2.43
CA ASN A 53 -0.01 1.79 -3.74
C ASN A 53 -0.63 3.06 -4.34
N THR A 54 -1.27 3.89 -3.53
CA THR A 54 -1.81 5.19 -3.97
C THR A 54 -0.70 6.16 -4.37
N VAL A 55 0.38 6.23 -3.59
CA VAL A 55 1.55 7.05 -3.90
C VAL A 55 2.22 6.57 -5.20
N MET A 56 2.41 5.26 -5.37
CA MET A 56 3.00 4.68 -6.57
C MET A 56 2.17 4.96 -7.82
N LYS A 57 0.84 4.85 -7.76
CA LYS A 57 -0.05 5.26 -8.86
C LYS A 57 0.14 6.73 -9.25
N LYS A 58 0.24 7.63 -8.27
CA LYS A 58 0.49 9.05 -8.52
C LYS A 58 1.87 9.29 -9.13
N LEU A 59 2.94 8.71 -8.58
CA LEU A 59 4.30 8.86 -9.09
C LEU A 59 4.45 8.33 -10.52
N THR A 60 3.91 7.15 -10.80
CA THR A 60 3.93 6.56 -12.15
C THR A 60 3.09 7.35 -13.14
N GLY A 61 1.95 7.91 -12.71
CA GLY A 61 1.15 8.83 -13.51
C GLY A 61 1.94 10.09 -13.91
N TRP A 62 2.57 10.76 -12.94
CA TRP A 62 3.43 11.92 -13.22
C TRP A 62 4.62 11.58 -14.12
N ALA A 63 5.29 10.44 -13.87
CA ALA A 63 6.41 9.98 -14.69
C ALA A 63 5.99 9.77 -16.15
N ALA A 64 4.83 9.16 -16.40
CA ALA A 64 4.31 8.95 -17.75
C ALA A 64 3.97 10.27 -18.47
N ILE A 65 3.41 11.24 -17.75
CA ILE A 65 3.11 12.59 -18.30
C ILE A 65 4.39 13.30 -18.75
N ILE A 66 5.50 13.12 -18.03
CA ILE A 66 6.81 13.71 -18.38
C ILE A 66 7.51 12.89 -19.48
N ALA A 67 7.42 11.57 -19.43
CA ALA A 67 8.13 10.67 -20.35
C ALA A 67 7.69 10.87 -21.81
N VAL A 68 6.42 11.16 -22.05
CA VAL A 68 5.85 11.29 -23.40
C VAL A 68 6.40 12.49 -24.17
N PRO A 69 6.31 13.74 -23.67
CA PRO A 69 6.93 14.88 -24.33
C PRO A 69 8.45 14.72 -24.38
N THR A 70 9.09 14.13 -23.37
CA THR A 70 10.53 13.86 -23.38
C THR A 70 10.94 12.90 -24.51
N ALA A 71 10.21 11.80 -24.72
CA ALA A 71 10.48 10.84 -25.79
C ALA A 71 10.28 11.48 -27.18
N VAL A 72 9.24 12.29 -27.30
CA VAL A 72 8.95 13.08 -28.49
C VAL A 72 10.07 14.09 -28.79
N THR A 73 10.46 14.91 -27.80
CA THR A 73 11.55 15.88 -27.96
C THR A 73 12.86 15.17 -28.26
N GLY A 74 13.09 13.99 -27.66
CA GLY A 74 14.20 13.13 -27.99
C GLY A 74 14.19 12.65 -29.45
N TYR A 75 13.03 12.22 -29.97
CA TYR A 75 12.88 11.79 -31.36
C TYR A 75 13.14 12.94 -32.35
N TYR A 76 12.55 14.13 -32.12
CA TYR A 76 12.76 15.30 -32.96
C TYR A 76 14.12 16.00 -32.75
N GLY A 77 14.76 15.78 -31.61
CA GLY A 77 16.14 16.18 -31.33
C GLY A 77 17.18 15.30 -32.02
N GLN A 78 16.79 14.17 -32.61
CA GLN A 78 17.68 13.41 -33.48
C GLN A 78 17.97 14.23 -34.73
N ASN A 79 19.25 14.55 -34.95
CA ASN A 79 19.75 15.31 -36.10
C ASN A 79 19.76 14.44 -37.37
N VAL A 80 18.62 13.81 -37.68
CA VAL A 80 18.43 12.88 -38.79
C VAL A 80 17.61 13.58 -39.86
N LEU A 81 18.15 13.66 -41.08
CA LEU A 81 17.47 14.23 -42.24
C LEU A 81 16.28 13.34 -42.63
N TYR A 82 15.07 13.65 -42.15
CA TYR A 82 13.84 13.07 -42.68
C TYR A 82 13.32 13.90 -43.87
N PRO A 83 12.74 13.25 -44.90
CA PRO A 83 12.21 13.94 -46.07
C PRO A 83 11.04 14.84 -45.66
N GLY A 84 11.28 16.16 -45.56
CA GLY A 84 10.30 17.16 -45.09
C GLY A 84 10.85 18.26 -44.16
N ILE A 85 12.10 18.13 -43.67
CA ILE A 85 12.83 19.20 -42.97
C ILE A 85 12.91 20.44 -43.86
N ASN A 86 12.52 21.61 -43.34
CA ASN A 86 12.34 22.92 -43.99
C ASN A 86 10.96 23.27 -44.60
N THR A 87 9.91 22.48 -44.36
CA THR A 87 8.55 22.94 -44.67
C THR A 87 7.76 23.23 -43.39
N LEU A 88 7.07 24.39 -43.35
CA LEU A 88 6.17 24.78 -42.26
C LEU A 88 5.15 23.68 -41.91
N TRP A 89 4.70 22.93 -42.92
CA TRP A 89 3.79 21.80 -42.76
C TRP A 89 4.38 20.63 -41.99
N GLY A 90 5.66 20.31 -42.18
CA GLY A 90 6.35 19.25 -41.43
C GLY A 90 6.49 19.60 -39.94
N PHE A 91 6.75 20.87 -39.63
CA PHE A 91 6.80 21.38 -38.24
C PHE A 91 5.42 21.41 -37.57
N VAL A 92 4.37 21.83 -38.30
CA VAL A 92 3.00 21.86 -37.76
C VAL A 92 2.43 20.45 -37.56
N ALA A 93 2.66 19.53 -38.50
CA ALA A 93 2.19 18.15 -38.39
C ALA A 93 2.87 17.40 -37.23
N SER A 94 4.18 17.61 -37.06
CA SER A 94 4.92 17.06 -35.91
C SER A 94 4.39 17.64 -34.60
N ALA A 95 4.35 18.97 -34.45
CA ALA A 95 3.79 19.62 -33.26
C ALA A 95 2.36 19.16 -32.94
N ALA A 96 1.50 18.98 -33.95
CA ALA A 96 0.14 18.48 -33.77
C ALA A 96 0.11 17.05 -33.22
N ILE A 97 0.96 16.13 -33.72
CA ILE A 97 1.06 14.75 -33.21
C ILE A 97 1.51 14.74 -31.74
N ILE A 98 2.45 15.62 -31.39
CA ILE A 98 2.92 15.77 -30.01
C ILE A 98 1.78 16.18 -29.09
N VAL A 99 1.07 17.25 -29.46
CA VAL A 99 -0.07 17.76 -28.69
C VAL A 99 -1.16 16.70 -28.59
N LEU A 100 -1.43 15.93 -29.65
CA LEU A 100 -2.40 14.83 -29.64
C LEU A 100 -1.98 13.69 -28.72
N CYS A 101 -0.71 13.28 -28.73
CA CYS A 101 -0.19 12.26 -27.84
C CYS A 101 -0.25 12.71 -26.37
N VAL A 102 0.19 13.94 -26.07
CA VAL A 102 0.14 14.50 -24.72
C VAL A 102 -1.31 14.64 -24.23
N ALA A 103 -2.22 15.14 -25.06
CA ALA A 103 -3.63 15.26 -24.74
C ALA A 103 -4.31 13.90 -24.57
N GLY A 104 -3.98 12.91 -25.41
CA GLY A 104 -4.52 11.55 -25.32
C GLY A 104 -4.09 10.83 -24.04
N LEU A 105 -2.81 10.97 -23.66
CA LEU A 105 -2.31 10.43 -22.40
C LEU A 105 -2.88 11.17 -21.20
N TYR A 106 -2.95 12.50 -21.24
CA TYR A 106 -3.60 13.30 -20.20
C TYR A 106 -5.05 12.85 -19.97
N TRP A 107 -5.82 12.67 -21.06
CA TRP A 107 -7.20 12.20 -20.98
C TRP A 107 -7.29 10.77 -20.43
N MET A 108 -6.40 9.88 -20.84
CA MET A 108 -6.35 8.50 -20.32
C MET A 108 -6.02 8.45 -18.83
N PHE A 109 -5.02 9.22 -18.37
CA PHE A 109 -4.66 9.30 -16.95
C PHE A 109 -5.76 9.95 -16.11
N ARG A 110 -6.41 11.00 -16.63
CA ARG A 110 -7.55 11.66 -15.98
C ARG A 110 -8.74 10.72 -15.85
N ARG A 111 -9.01 9.89 -16.86
CA ARG A 111 -10.13 8.94 -16.86
C ARG A 111 -9.91 7.74 -15.95
N ARG A 112 -8.67 7.46 -15.55
CA ARG A 112 -8.32 6.36 -14.65
C ARG A 112 -8.21 6.79 -13.17
N ASP A 113 -8.51 8.04 -12.83
CA ASP A 113 -8.34 8.61 -11.48
C ASP A 113 -6.91 8.43 -10.92
N TRP A 114 -5.91 8.37 -11.81
CA TRP A 114 -4.49 8.31 -11.42
C TRP A 114 -3.86 9.70 -11.25
N LEU A 115 -4.65 10.76 -11.45
CA LEU A 115 -4.32 12.17 -11.24
C LEU A 115 -5.25 12.81 -10.20
#